data_AF-A0A017T845-F1
#
_entry.id   AF-A0A017T845-F1
#
_cell.length_a   1.000
_cell.length_b   1.000
_cell.length_c   1.000
_cell.angle_alpha   90.00
_cell.angle_beta   90.00
_cell.angle_gamma   90.00
#
_symmetry.space_group_name_H-M   'P 1'
#
loop_
_entity.id
_entity.type
_entity.pdbx_description
1 polymer ?
#
loop_
_entity_poly.entity_id
_entity_poly.type
_entity_poly.pdbx_seq_one_letter_code
_entity_poly.pdbx_strand_id
1 'polypeptide(L)'
;MRLLPSPRLGALLFTCTASALSCAPSPPGTTPTVQVPAAPPAGPAAPATSTASRPPDRSAALRAALCGDQVPCHVLRDRPAGRTSDGRPLSVVSVWKGEQRHDEAEARETTDDGAPPQENPPLPADIGLDQGEREDVTAPALMHAGCHRIDYWRVTWSGDAVEDTTKLLDTCNDGYGAASVGQDTITIGDNAFTHAVSGGSAWRWSDTTERTLTPLRTRRTSSFGYWNVSVNFQETQWSFDDFAGTTSWYSPPCDANGAPDLPPALLDSGPGERGDHEYTFASIPQAEVDASFATSGWKTAGLGRCALSIDGTGKGGFVTYGKPGEASDATLRVFSAPPGTLYVEIEDDKLVGPSANWVRDDHLEIWLGKALPSYDQHCVDAGNLPQQWGIRVADGKVFPAFGKPDALALSVERAAPAGGVGPVRFKIVLPGDHEALTVVYSDSDGGKQERLLATSKLAHGKLPTLGKVTRFPREVLTCQLVEGRLTPVEVVSDAAAPRKNP
;
A
#
# COMPACT_ATOMS: atom_id res chain seq x y z
N MET A 1 -46.45 59.51 28.46
CA MET A 1 -45.94 59.95 29.77
C MET A 1 -46.51 59.05 30.84
N ARG A 2 -45.67 58.62 31.80
CA ARG A 2 -45.92 57.76 32.97
C ARG A 2 -45.91 56.24 32.76
N LEU A 3 -44.99 55.65 33.53
CA LEU A 3 -44.67 54.24 33.76
C LEU A 3 -45.80 53.48 34.48
N LEU A 4 -45.98 52.20 34.14
CA LEU A 4 -46.76 51.20 34.87
C LEU A 4 -46.28 49.78 34.46
N PRO A 5 -46.54 48.70 35.24
CA PRO A 5 -45.55 48.12 36.16
C PRO A 5 -45.17 46.65 35.87
N SER A 6 -44.09 46.19 36.52
CA SER A 6 -43.60 44.80 36.54
C SER A 6 -44.60 43.80 37.11
N PRO A 7 -44.69 42.57 36.56
CA PRO A 7 -45.27 41.45 37.26
C PRO A 7 -44.21 40.60 38.01
N ARG A 8 -44.74 39.93 39.03
CA ARG A 8 -44.07 39.23 40.12
C ARG A 8 -43.41 37.92 39.67
N LEU A 9 -42.24 37.63 40.22
CA LEU A 9 -41.64 36.29 40.26
C LEU A 9 -42.52 35.34 41.09
N GLY A 10 -42.97 34.25 40.47
CA GLY A 10 -43.43 33.05 41.16
C GLY A 10 -42.25 32.10 41.36
N ALA A 11 -41.91 31.81 42.62
CA ALA A 11 -40.92 30.83 42.99
C ALA A 11 -41.51 29.41 42.87
N LEU A 12 -40.99 28.64 41.92
CA LEU A 12 -41.16 27.18 41.85
C LEU A 12 -39.89 26.54 42.40
N LEU A 13 -39.98 25.95 43.59
CA LEU A 13 -38.96 25.07 44.14
C LEU A 13 -38.88 23.81 43.26
N PHE A 14 -37.80 23.68 42.49
CA PHE A 14 -37.32 22.40 41.99
C PHE A 14 -36.22 21.91 42.94
N THR A 15 -36.52 20.85 43.68
CA THR A 15 -35.53 20.05 44.40
C THR A 15 -34.68 19.28 43.38
N CYS A 16 -33.46 19.77 43.12
CA CYS A 16 -32.41 18.99 42.46
C CYS A 16 -31.85 17.96 43.45
N THR A 17 -32.17 16.69 43.24
CA THR A 17 -31.39 15.58 43.76
C THR A 17 -30.06 15.53 43.01
N ALA A 18 -28.98 15.96 43.68
CA ALA A 18 -27.62 15.84 43.18
C ALA A 18 -27.21 14.36 43.10
N SER A 19 -27.41 13.73 41.95
CA SER A 19 -26.68 12.53 41.58
C SER A 19 -25.40 12.96 40.86
N ALA A 20 -24.27 12.79 41.53
CA ALA A 20 -22.94 13.07 40.98
C ALA A 20 -22.62 12.08 39.86
N LEU A 21 -23.05 12.38 38.63
CA LEU A 21 -22.50 11.79 37.42
C LEU A 21 -21.29 12.61 37.01
N SER A 22 -20.11 12.09 37.36
CA SER A 22 -18.83 12.58 36.90
C SER A 22 -18.77 12.43 35.38
N CYS A 23 -18.86 13.53 34.65
CA CYS A 23 -18.48 13.58 33.25
C CYS A 23 -16.96 13.50 33.17
N ALA A 24 -16.42 12.29 33.20
CA ALA A 24 -15.05 12.06 32.73
C ALA A 24 -15.03 12.30 31.21
N PRO A 25 -14.04 13.03 30.68
CA PRO A 25 -13.83 13.08 29.24
C PRO A 25 -13.62 11.65 28.73
N SER A 26 -14.31 11.28 27.65
CA SER A 26 -14.05 10.01 26.97
C SER A 26 -12.58 9.98 26.56
N PRO A 27 -11.85 8.87 26.79
CA PRO A 27 -10.49 8.75 26.33
C PRO A 27 -10.45 8.96 24.80
N PRO A 28 -9.41 9.62 24.26
CA PRO A 28 -9.23 9.69 22.82
C PRO A 28 -9.26 8.28 22.26
N GLY A 29 -10.07 8.07 21.22
CA GLY A 29 -10.09 6.79 20.51
C GLY A 29 -8.67 6.46 20.06
N THR A 30 -8.18 5.28 20.41
CA THR A 30 -6.91 4.75 19.91
C THR A 30 -6.99 4.66 18.38
N THR A 31 -6.46 5.66 17.69
CA THR A 31 -5.99 5.48 16.32
C THR A 31 -4.99 4.33 16.34
N PRO A 32 -5.10 3.35 15.44
CA PRO A 32 -4.10 2.30 15.35
C PRO A 32 -2.79 2.96 14.91
N THR A 33 -1.89 3.23 15.85
CA THR A 33 -0.48 3.41 15.55
C THR A 33 -0.01 2.11 14.93
N VAL A 34 0.26 2.11 13.63
CA VAL A 34 1.00 1.02 13.01
C VAL A 34 2.42 1.16 13.54
N GLN A 35 2.71 0.47 14.65
CA GLN A 35 4.08 0.00 14.83
C GLN A 35 4.41 -0.72 13.53
N VAL A 36 5.46 -0.28 12.82
CA VAL A 36 6.20 -1.19 11.93
C VAL A 36 6.34 -2.46 12.76
N PRO A 37 5.69 -3.58 12.39
CA PRO A 37 5.65 -4.74 13.26
C PRO A 37 7.10 -5.02 13.63
N ALA A 38 7.41 -5.01 14.93
CA ALA A 38 8.60 -5.71 15.38
C ALA A 38 8.49 -7.08 14.70
N ALA A 39 9.51 -7.46 13.94
CA ALA A 39 9.54 -8.72 13.21
C ALA A 39 8.90 -9.78 14.12
N PRO A 40 7.88 -10.51 13.65
CA PRO A 40 7.08 -11.38 14.51
C PRO A 40 8.03 -12.17 15.40
N PRO A 41 7.82 -12.21 16.74
CA PRO A 41 8.74 -12.89 17.64
C PRO A 41 8.94 -14.28 17.06
N ALA A 42 10.19 -14.58 16.70
CA ALA A 42 10.53 -15.84 16.08
C ALA A 42 9.84 -16.93 16.89
N GLY A 43 8.89 -17.64 16.27
CA GLY A 43 8.27 -18.80 16.90
C GLY A 43 9.39 -19.68 17.45
N PRO A 44 9.18 -20.38 18.58
CA PRO A 44 10.25 -21.08 19.28
C PRO A 44 11.09 -21.83 18.27
N ALA A 45 12.34 -21.36 18.10
CA ALA A 45 13.24 -21.88 17.09
C ALA A 45 13.29 -23.39 17.30
N ALA A 46 12.96 -24.15 16.26
CA ALA A 46 13.24 -25.58 16.28
C ALA A 46 14.71 -25.73 16.71
N PRO A 47 15.01 -26.62 17.68
CA PRO A 47 16.33 -26.69 18.29
C PRO A 47 17.38 -26.75 17.19
N ALA A 48 18.26 -25.74 17.18
CA ALA A 48 19.32 -25.60 16.21
C ALA A 48 20.20 -26.85 16.27
N THR A 49 19.92 -27.80 15.39
CA THR A 49 20.82 -28.92 15.14
C THR A 49 22.12 -28.34 14.64
N SER A 50 23.10 -28.34 15.55
CA SER A 50 24.54 -28.48 15.34
C SER A 50 25.03 -28.18 13.93
N THR A 51 25.95 -27.21 13.85
CA THR A 51 26.93 -26.96 12.77
C THR A 51 27.76 -28.21 12.46
N ALA A 52 27.10 -29.26 11.98
CA ALA A 52 27.74 -30.39 11.35
C ALA A 52 28.50 -29.85 10.14
N SER A 53 29.80 -30.16 10.08
CA SER A 53 30.69 -29.92 8.96
C SER A 53 29.97 -30.21 7.65
N ARG A 54 29.62 -29.14 6.92
CA ARG A 54 28.87 -29.20 5.68
C ARG A 54 29.65 -30.05 4.67
N PRO A 55 29.03 -31.03 3.99
CA PRO A 55 29.76 -31.88 3.06
C PRO A 55 30.41 -31.00 1.98
N PRO A 56 31.71 -31.19 1.66
CA PRO A 56 32.42 -30.40 0.65
C PRO A 56 31.75 -30.44 -0.75
N ASP A 57 30.90 -31.43 -0.99
CA ASP A 57 30.14 -31.60 -2.22
C ASP A 57 29.11 -30.48 -2.46
N ARG A 58 28.47 -29.97 -1.40
CA ARG A 58 27.37 -29.01 -1.53
C ARG A 58 27.83 -27.66 -2.08
N SER A 59 29.03 -27.22 -1.70
CA SER A 59 29.62 -25.98 -2.22
C SER A 59 30.00 -26.10 -3.71
N ALA A 60 30.48 -27.27 -4.14
CA ALA A 60 30.78 -27.53 -5.54
C ALA A 60 29.50 -27.56 -6.38
N ALA A 61 28.44 -28.22 -5.89
CA ALA A 61 27.13 -28.24 -6.52
C ALA A 61 26.53 -26.83 -6.69
N LEU A 62 26.60 -25.98 -5.65
CA LEU A 62 26.15 -24.59 -5.73
C LEU A 62 26.93 -23.77 -6.74
N ARG A 63 28.26 -23.88 -6.73
CA ARG A 63 29.09 -23.14 -7.68
C ARG A 63 28.79 -23.56 -9.12
N ALA A 64 28.68 -24.87 -9.38
CA ALA A 64 28.30 -25.36 -10.70
C ALA A 64 26.92 -24.85 -11.14
N ALA A 65 25.92 -24.89 -10.24
CA ALA A 65 24.55 -24.49 -10.56
C ALA A 65 24.34 -22.97 -10.69
N LEU A 66 25.00 -22.16 -9.87
CA LEU A 66 24.76 -20.70 -9.79
C LEU A 66 25.80 -19.85 -10.53
N CYS A 67 27.03 -20.33 -10.65
CA CYS A 67 28.09 -19.60 -11.34
C CYS A 67 28.28 -20.07 -12.78
N GLY A 68 28.16 -21.37 -13.05
CA GLY A 68 28.59 -21.95 -14.34
C GLY A 68 30.02 -21.49 -14.68
N ASP A 69 30.20 -20.97 -15.90
CA ASP A 69 31.46 -20.41 -16.39
C ASP A 69 31.59 -18.89 -16.16
N GLN A 70 30.65 -18.27 -15.43
CA GLN A 70 30.66 -16.82 -15.23
C GLN A 70 31.77 -16.42 -14.26
N VAL A 71 32.53 -15.41 -14.66
CA VAL A 71 33.67 -14.87 -13.92
C VAL A 71 33.60 -13.34 -13.90
N PRO A 72 33.71 -12.68 -12.74
CA PRO A 72 33.84 -13.26 -11.40
C PRO A 72 32.53 -13.89 -10.89
N CYS A 73 32.66 -14.97 -10.10
CA CYS A 73 31.51 -15.55 -9.39
C CYS A 73 31.95 -16.35 -8.17
N HIS A 74 31.44 -15.96 -6.99
CA HIS A 74 31.79 -16.60 -5.72
C HIS A 74 30.53 -16.82 -4.89
N VAL A 75 30.27 -18.08 -4.52
CA VAL A 75 29.19 -18.41 -3.56
C VAL A 75 29.63 -17.94 -2.18
N LEU A 76 28.90 -16.98 -1.62
CA LEU A 76 29.21 -16.39 -0.32
C LEU A 76 28.65 -17.27 0.79
N ARG A 77 27.33 -17.50 0.77
CA ARG A 77 26.64 -18.21 1.85
C ARG A 77 25.41 -18.94 1.34
N ASP A 78 25.13 -20.09 1.94
CA ASP A 78 23.88 -20.85 1.78
C ASP A 78 23.22 -20.93 3.14
N ARG A 79 21.98 -20.44 3.23
CA ARG A 79 21.19 -20.41 4.44
C ARG A 79 19.96 -21.29 4.28
N PRO A 80 19.65 -22.16 5.26
CA PRO A 80 18.40 -22.89 5.25
C PRO A 80 17.22 -21.91 5.33
N ALA A 81 16.19 -22.17 4.55
CA ALA A 81 14.98 -21.34 4.46
C ALA A 81 13.71 -22.20 4.61
N GLY A 82 13.79 -23.24 5.43
CA GLY A 82 12.69 -24.18 5.67
C GLY A 82 12.59 -25.28 4.61
N ARG A 83 11.35 -25.60 4.23
CA ARG A 83 11.02 -26.66 3.27
C ARG A 83 9.94 -26.20 2.29
N THR A 84 9.92 -26.81 1.12
CA THR A 84 8.81 -26.70 0.16
C THR A 84 7.54 -27.37 0.69
N SER A 85 6.40 -27.11 0.04
CA SER A 85 5.11 -27.73 0.40
C SER A 85 5.10 -29.26 0.30
N ASP A 86 5.97 -29.84 -0.53
CA ASP A 86 6.21 -31.29 -0.64
C ASP A 86 7.35 -31.81 0.25
N GLY A 87 7.89 -30.96 1.12
CA GLY A 87 8.85 -31.33 2.16
C GLY A 87 10.32 -31.33 1.75
N ARG A 88 10.67 -30.92 0.52
CA ARG A 88 12.08 -30.80 0.10
C ARG A 88 12.79 -29.65 0.83
N PRO A 89 14.08 -29.77 1.14
CA PRO A 89 14.84 -28.68 1.76
C PRO A 89 14.90 -27.45 0.85
N LEU A 90 14.80 -26.28 1.45
CA LEU A 90 14.87 -24.99 0.79
C LEU A 90 16.04 -24.17 1.36
N SER A 91 16.73 -23.46 0.48
CA SER A 91 17.81 -22.55 0.84
C SER A 91 17.69 -21.21 0.15
N VAL A 92 18.28 -20.18 0.75
CA VAL A 92 18.65 -18.93 0.08
C VAL A 92 20.17 -18.84 0.02
N VAL A 93 20.71 -18.64 -1.18
CA VAL A 93 22.15 -18.60 -1.45
C VAL A 93 22.52 -17.22 -1.97
N SER A 94 23.49 -16.57 -1.34
CA SER A 94 24.08 -15.31 -1.82
C SER A 94 25.35 -15.56 -2.63
N VAL A 95 25.48 -14.87 -3.76
CA VAL A 95 26.55 -15.04 -4.74
C VAL A 95 27.10 -13.68 -5.13
N TRP A 96 28.40 -13.46 -4.95
CA TRP A 96 29.08 -12.26 -5.42
C TRP A 96 29.40 -12.39 -6.92
N LYS A 97 29.07 -11.35 -7.70
CA LYS A 97 29.17 -11.31 -9.17
C LYS A 97 30.18 -10.29 -9.69
N GLY A 98 30.99 -9.70 -8.81
CA GLY A 98 31.98 -8.68 -9.16
C GLY A 98 31.67 -7.30 -8.59
N GLU A 99 32.53 -6.34 -8.93
CA GLU A 99 32.30 -4.92 -8.71
C GLU A 99 31.68 -4.32 -9.99
N GLN A 100 30.65 -3.49 -9.84
CA GLN A 100 30.07 -2.68 -10.90
C GLN A 100 30.48 -1.23 -10.68
N ARG A 101 31.18 -0.64 -11.65
CA ARG A 101 31.62 0.75 -11.58
C ARG A 101 30.58 1.68 -12.20
N HIS A 102 30.44 2.89 -11.64
CA HIS A 102 29.48 3.88 -12.12
C HIS A 102 29.71 4.30 -13.58
N ASP A 103 30.97 4.31 -14.03
CA ASP A 103 31.37 4.88 -15.33
C ASP A 103 31.68 3.82 -16.39
N GLU A 104 30.96 2.69 -16.46
CA GLU A 104 31.22 1.67 -17.49
C GLU A 104 31.11 2.18 -18.95
N ALA A 105 30.52 3.37 -19.16
CA ALA A 105 30.55 4.09 -20.44
C ALA A 105 31.90 4.78 -20.74
N GLU A 106 32.62 5.29 -19.73
CA GLU A 106 33.96 5.91 -19.90
C GLU A 106 35.11 4.90 -19.67
N ALA A 107 34.88 3.85 -18.87
CA ALA A 107 35.90 2.84 -18.57
C ALA A 107 36.31 1.98 -19.79
N ARG A 108 35.55 2.03 -20.89
CA ARG A 108 35.94 1.38 -22.16
C ARG A 108 37.08 2.10 -22.90
N GLU A 109 37.42 3.34 -22.55
CA GLU A 109 38.48 4.09 -23.24
C GLU A 109 39.87 4.00 -22.59
N THR A 110 40.03 3.37 -21.42
CA THR A 110 41.31 3.41 -20.67
C THR A 110 41.94 2.07 -20.34
N THR A 111 41.43 0.94 -20.86
CA THR A 111 42.07 -0.38 -20.69
C THR A 111 42.93 -0.75 -21.90
N ASP A 112 43.98 0.03 -22.16
CA ASP A 112 45.08 -0.33 -23.10
C ASP A 112 46.35 -0.79 -22.34
N ASP A 113 46.18 -1.32 -21.13
CA ASP A 113 47.22 -2.06 -20.44
C ASP A 113 46.98 -3.55 -20.74
N GLY A 114 47.74 -4.12 -21.68
CA GLY A 114 47.60 -5.50 -22.18
C GLY A 114 47.80 -6.65 -21.18
N ALA A 115 47.38 -6.49 -19.92
CA ALA A 115 47.27 -7.56 -18.95
C ALA A 115 46.11 -8.48 -19.36
N PRO A 116 46.36 -9.80 -19.50
CA PRO A 116 45.28 -10.75 -19.76
C PRO A 116 44.27 -10.72 -18.60
N PRO A 117 42.95 -10.80 -18.87
CA PRO A 117 41.94 -10.86 -17.83
C PRO A 117 42.26 -12.03 -16.89
N GLN A 118 42.38 -11.75 -15.59
CA GLN A 118 42.54 -12.80 -14.60
C GLN A 118 41.31 -13.71 -14.60
N GLU A 119 41.53 -15.03 -14.73
CA GLU A 119 40.50 -16.03 -14.47
C GLU A 119 40.12 -15.98 -12.98
N ASN A 120 39.02 -15.30 -12.69
CA ASN A 120 38.36 -15.20 -11.38
C ASN A 120 39.20 -14.51 -10.31
N PRO A 121 39.18 -13.17 -10.24
CA PRO A 121 39.86 -12.45 -9.18
C PRO A 121 39.41 -12.96 -7.80
N PRO A 122 40.31 -12.99 -6.81
CA PRO A 122 39.95 -13.38 -5.45
C PRO A 122 38.84 -12.47 -4.92
N LEU A 123 37.98 -13.02 -4.07
CA LEU A 123 36.96 -12.23 -3.36
C LEU A 123 37.68 -11.09 -2.58
N PRO A 124 37.27 -9.82 -2.75
CA PRO A 124 37.86 -8.72 -1.98
C PRO A 124 37.71 -8.95 -0.48
N ALA A 125 38.69 -8.48 0.31
CA ALA A 125 38.70 -8.64 1.76
C ALA A 125 37.54 -7.88 2.44
N ASP A 126 37.09 -6.80 1.82
CA ASP A 126 35.92 -6.03 2.24
C ASP A 126 35.03 -5.84 1.02
N ILE A 127 33.86 -6.46 1.04
CA ILE A 127 32.81 -6.28 0.03
C ILE A 127 31.64 -5.46 0.58
N GLY A 128 31.78 -4.84 1.75
CA GLY A 128 30.73 -4.04 2.40
C GLY A 128 29.52 -4.85 2.87
N LEU A 129 29.65 -6.17 3.03
CA LEU A 129 28.57 -7.09 3.41
C LEU A 129 28.82 -7.66 4.81
N ASP A 130 27.96 -7.32 5.77
CA ASP A 130 27.89 -7.99 7.06
C ASP A 130 26.91 -9.17 6.99
N GLN A 131 27.38 -10.38 7.31
CA GLN A 131 26.63 -11.62 7.14
C GLN A 131 26.28 -12.26 8.49
N GLY A 132 25.04 -12.07 8.93
CA GLY A 132 24.41 -12.80 10.01
C GLY A 132 23.89 -14.19 9.60
N GLU A 133 23.43 -14.96 10.60
CA GLU A 133 22.81 -16.28 10.38
C GLU A 133 21.60 -16.21 9.44
N ARG A 134 20.75 -15.21 9.66
CA ARG A 134 19.48 -15.00 8.94
C ARG A 134 19.36 -13.63 8.30
N GLU A 135 20.42 -12.83 8.38
CA GLU A 135 20.41 -11.45 7.92
C GLU A 135 21.69 -11.18 7.13
N ASP A 136 21.57 -10.41 6.05
CA ASP A 136 22.69 -9.80 5.34
C ASP A 136 22.44 -8.29 5.33
N VAL A 137 23.43 -7.50 5.74
CA VAL A 137 23.38 -6.04 5.68
C VAL A 137 24.49 -5.55 4.75
N THR A 138 24.11 -4.85 3.68
CA THR A 138 25.09 -4.24 2.77
C THR A 138 25.18 -2.75 3.04
N ALA A 139 26.35 -2.29 3.45
CA ALA A 139 26.68 -0.88 3.61
C ALA A 139 26.91 -0.23 2.23
N PRO A 140 26.76 1.09 2.10
CA PRO A 140 26.94 1.75 0.82
C PRO A 140 28.42 1.77 0.44
N ALA A 141 28.70 1.68 -0.87
CA ALA A 141 30.04 1.96 -1.37
C ALA A 141 30.45 3.40 -0.99
N LEU A 142 31.72 3.59 -0.59
CA LEU A 142 32.28 4.94 -0.40
C LEU A 142 32.22 5.70 -1.74
N MET A 143 31.99 7.02 -1.70
CA MET A 143 31.59 7.93 -2.80
C MET A 143 32.31 7.81 -4.17
N HIS A 144 33.34 6.98 -4.33
CA HIS A 144 34.11 6.80 -5.56
C HIS A 144 34.41 5.33 -5.91
N ALA A 145 33.94 4.35 -5.12
CA ALA A 145 34.09 2.94 -5.42
C ALA A 145 32.85 2.42 -6.16
N GLY A 146 33.02 1.45 -7.06
CA GLY A 146 31.86 0.73 -7.59
C GLY A 146 31.13 -0.02 -6.47
N CYS A 147 29.88 -0.42 -6.73
CA CYS A 147 29.16 -1.30 -5.80
C CYS A 147 29.59 -2.76 -6.02
N HIS A 148 29.51 -3.59 -5.00
CA HIS A 148 29.62 -5.04 -5.19
C HIS A 148 28.26 -5.62 -5.55
N ARG A 149 28.21 -6.38 -6.65
CA ARG A 149 27.00 -7.05 -7.10
C ARG A 149 26.81 -8.35 -6.34
N ILE A 150 25.66 -8.49 -5.69
CA ILE A 150 25.29 -9.67 -4.92
C ILE A 150 23.95 -10.21 -5.42
N ASP A 151 23.96 -11.42 -5.93
CA ASP A 151 22.74 -12.14 -6.29
C ASP A 151 22.24 -12.99 -5.13
N TYR A 152 20.93 -12.99 -4.90
CA TYR A 152 20.27 -13.91 -3.97
C TYR A 152 19.43 -14.90 -4.77
N TRP A 153 19.62 -16.18 -4.48
CA TRP A 153 18.96 -17.28 -5.18
C TRP A 153 18.19 -18.16 -4.22
N ARG A 154 16.94 -18.50 -4.57
CA ARG A 154 16.23 -19.64 -3.99
C ARG A 154 16.82 -20.91 -4.58
N VAL A 155 17.14 -21.88 -3.73
CA VAL A 155 17.65 -23.19 -4.15
C VAL A 155 16.82 -24.28 -3.49
N THR A 156 16.30 -25.22 -4.28
CA THR A 156 15.68 -26.46 -3.79
C THR A 156 16.62 -27.64 -3.96
N TRP A 157 16.50 -28.62 -3.07
CA TRP A 157 17.45 -29.72 -2.95
C TRP A 157 16.77 -31.09 -3.07
N SER A 158 17.45 -31.99 -3.77
CA SER A 158 17.16 -33.42 -3.75
C SER A 158 18.39 -34.17 -3.21
N GLY A 159 18.42 -34.40 -1.90
CA GLY A 159 19.63 -34.83 -1.20
C GLY A 159 20.67 -33.70 -1.20
N ASP A 160 21.89 -34.01 -1.65
CA ASP A 160 22.98 -33.03 -1.78
C ASP A 160 23.05 -32.37 -3.16
N ALA A 161 22.18 -32.78 -4.10
CA ALA A 161 22.10 -32.20 -5.44
C ALA A 161 21.15 -30.99 -5.47
N VAL A 162 21.57 -29.95 -6.19
CA VAL A 162 20.71 -28.81 -6.54
C VAL A 162 19.67 -29.28 -7.56
N GLU A 163 18.39 -29.12 -7.23
CA GLU A 163 17.29 -29.54 -8.10
C GLU A 163 16.76 -28.37 -8.95
N ASP A 164 16.52 -27.22 -8.31
CA ASP A 164 16.03 -26.01 -8.97
C ASP A 164 16.68 -24.77 -8.34
N THR A 165 16.88 -23.74 -9.17
CA THR A 165 17.38 -22.43 -8.75
C THR A 165 16.50 -21.33 -9.32
N THR A 166 16.22 -20.31 -8.52
CA THR A 166 15.45 -19.14 -8.97
C THR A 166 16.06 -17.88 -8.38
N LYS A 167 16.43 -16.92 -9.23
CA LYS A 167 16.96 -15.64 -8.77
C LYS A 167 15.84 -14.87 -8.04
N LEU A 168 16.11 -14.48 -6.81
CA LEU A 168 15.21 -13.68 -5.98
C LEU A 168 15.49 -12.19 -6.15
N LEU A 169 16.78 -11.83 -6.16
CA LEU A 169 17.22 -10.44 -6.12
C LEU A 169 18.64 -10.32 -6.69
N ASP A 170 18.95 -9.16 -7.25
CA ASP A 170 20.30 -8.67 -7.57
C ASP A 170 20.44 -7.36 -6.80
N THR A 171 21.48 -7.21 -5.99
CA THR A 171 21.75 -5.96 -5.25
C THR A 171 23.08 -5.37 -5.66
N CYS A 172 23.11 -4.04 -5.66
CA CYS A 172 24.26 -3.19 -5.89
C CYS A 172 24.00 -1.91 -5.08
N ASN A 173 24.49 -1.88 -3.84
CA ASN A 173 24.29 -0.72 -2.98
C ASN A 173 25.33 0.37 -3.31
N ASP A 174 24.93 1.31 -4.14
CA ASP A 174 25.71 2.49 -4.52
C ASP A 174 25.50 3.69 -3.57
N GLY A 175 24.76 3.51 -2.49
CA GLY A 175 24.42 4.56 -1.54
C GLY A 175 23.11 5.30 -1.83
N TYR A 176 22.36 4.89 -2.85
CA TYR A 176 20.99 5.33 -3.18
C TYR A 176 20.75 6.85 -3.05
N GLY A 177 21.69 7.64 -3.57
CA GLY A 177 21.57 9.10 -3.68
C GLY A 177 22.86 9.87 -3.37
N ALA A 178 22.79 11.19 -3.50
CA ALA A 178 23.96 12.09 -3.42
C ALA A 178 24.66 12.15 -2.04
N ALA A 179 24.08 11.54 -1.01
CA ALA A 179 24.66 11.53 0.33
C ALA A 179 25.40 10.24 0.68
N SER A 180 25.38 9.22 -0.20
CA SER A 180 25.94 7.90 0.06
C SER A 180 25.46 7.28 1.37
N VAL A 181 24.20 7.54 1.71
CA VAL A 181 23.54 6.92 2.87
C VAL A 181 22.48 5.99 2.32
N GLY A 182 22.92 4.79 1.95
CA GLY A 182 22.07 3.71 1.47
C GLY A 182 22.34 2.43 2.24
N GLN A 183 21.32 1.67 2.59
CA GLN A 183 21.49 0.37 3.23
C GLN A 183 20.52 -0.65 2.63
N ASP A 184 21.04 -1.81 2.26
CA ASP A 184 20.24 -2.99 1.97
C ASP A 184 20.26 -3.92 3.17
N THR A 185 19.09 -4.44 3.54
CA THR A 185 18.94 -5.47 4.55
C THR A 185 18.12 -6.62 3.97
N ILE A 186 18.70 -7.81 3.98
CA ILE A 186 18.06 -9.05 3.53
C ILE A 186 17.84 -9.95 4.72
N THR A 187 16.59 -10.28 5.01
CA THR A 187 16.23 -11.20 6.10
C THR A 187 15.66 -12.49 5.51
N ILE A 188 16.18 -13.63 5.97
CA ILE A 188 15.81 -14.97 5.50
C ILE A 188 15.17 -15.74 6.66
N GLY A 189 13.92 -16.16 6.47
CA GLY A 189 13.16 -16.97 7.41
C GLY A 189 12.70 -18.29 6.79
N ASP A 190 11.92 -19.05 7.57
CA ASP A 190 11.30 -20.27 7.06
C ASP A 190 10.26 -19.92 6.01
N ASN A 191 10.50 -20.32 4.76
CA ASN A 191 9.69 -19.95 3.60
C ASN A 191 9.44 -18.44 3.47
N ALA A 192 10.38 -17.60 3.92
CA ALA A 192 10.24 -16.15 3.91
C ALA A 192 11.53 -15.48 3.46
N PHE A 193 11.39 -14.44 2.65
CA PHE A 193 12.47 -13.59 2.18
C PHE A 193 12.01 -12.13 2.23
N THR A 194 12.71 -11.31 3.00
CA THR A 194 12.43 -9.89 3.14
C THR A 194 13.62 -9.11 2.62
N HIS A 195 13.35 -8.11 1.78
CA HIS A 195 14.32 -7.14 1.30
C HIS A 195 13.87 -5.76 1.72
N ALA A 196 14.66 -5.10 2.56
CA ALA A 196 14.49 -3.71 2.94
C ALA A 196 15.64 -2.88 2.36
N VAL A 197 15.31 -1.83 1.63
CA VAL A 197 16.25 -0.81 1.15
C VAL A 197 15.93 0.49 1.86
N SER A 198 16.96 1.27 2.19
CA SER A 198 16.77 2.60 2.75
C SER A 198 17.80 3.56 2.19
N GLY A 199 17.44 4.84 2.10
CA GLY A 199 18.25 5.81 1.40
C GLY A 199 17.96 7.27 1.76
N GLY A 200 18.65 8.16 1.06
CA GLY A 200 18.37 9.59 1.03
C GLY A 200 19.20 10.46 1.97
N SER A 201 18.90 11.76 1.97
CA SER A 201 19.69 12.81 2.65
C SER A 201 18.83 13.60 3.64
N ALA A 202 18.31 14.75 3.23
CA ALA A 202 17.28 15.46 3.97
C ALA A 202 15.95 14.71 3.87
N TRP A 203 15.61 14.28 2.66
CA TRP A 203 14.54 13.30 2.44
C TRP A 203 15.09 11.91 2.67
N ARG A 204 14.54 11.23 3.66
CA ARG A 204 14.86 9.85 4.03
C ARG A 204 13.74 8.95 3.59
N TRP A 205 14.08 7.74 3.17
CA TRP A 205 13.09 6.77 2.74
C TRP A 205 13.55 5.35 3.00
N SER A 206 12.59 4.43 3.03
CA SER A 206 12.81 3.00 3.02
C SER A 206 11.69 2.27 2.30
N ASP A 207 12.04 1.25 1.51
CA ASP A 207 11.09 0.33 0.91
C ASP A 207 11.36 -1.09 1.42
N THR A 208 10.29 -1.82 1.72
CA THR A 208 10.35 -3.22 2.15
C THR A 208 9.50 -4.07 1.24
N THR A 209 10.04 -5.19 0.77
CA THR A 209 9.30 -6.24 0.06
C THR A 209 9.43 -7.57 0.81
N GLU A 210 8.30 -8.17 1.15
CA GLU A 210 8.23 -9.49 1.76
C GLU A 210 7.72 -10.52 0.74
N ARG A 211 8.38 -11.68 0.66
CA ARG A 211 8.03 -12.77 -0.26
C ARG A 211 7.96 -14.11 0.47
N THR A 212 7.05 -14.98 0.03
CA THR A 212 7.21 -16.43 0.28
C THR A 212 8.14 -17.02 -0.76
N LEU A 213 8.86 -18.09 -0.41
CA LEU A 213 9.77 -18.77 -1.33
C LEU A 213 9.10 -19.93 -2.09
N THR A 214 8.07 -20.55 -1.49
CA THR A 214 7.27 -21.65 -2.06
C THR A 214 5.78 -21.55 -1.64
N PRO A 215 4.85 -21.34 -2.60
CA PRO A 215 5.14 -20.80 -3.93
C PRO A 215 5.88 -19.46 -3.83
N LEU A 216 6.74 -19.15 -4.80
CA LEU A 216 7.43 -17.86 -4.84
C LEU A 216 6.41 -16.78 -5.22
N ARG A 217 6.12 -15.87 -4.29
CA ARG A 217 5.20 -14.74 -4.53
C ARG A 217 5.47 -13.61 -3.56
N THR A 218 5.09 -12.40 -3.97
CA THR A 218 5.14 -11.23 -3.08
C THR A 218 3.95 -11.28 -2.14
N ARG A 219 4.18 -11.10 -0.84
CA ARG A 219 3.12 -11.05 0.17
C ARG A 219 2.77 -9.62 0.52
N ARG A 220 3.79 -8.80 0.75
CA ARG A 220 3.64 -7.42 1.23
C ARG A 220 4.69 -6.52 0.64
N THR A 221 4.31 -5.27 0.44
CA THR A 221 5.24 -4.17 0.18
C THR A 221 4.89 -3.01 1.08
N SER A 222 5.89 -2.31 1.58
CA SER A 222 5.70 -1.05 2.29
C SER A 222 6.75 -0.05 1.86
N SER A 223 6.38 1.21 1.81
CA SER A 223 7.30 2.33 1.63
C SER A 223 7.07 3.35 2.74
N PHE A 224 8.15 3.95 3.20
CA PHE A 224 8.13 5.03 4.17
C PHE A 224 9.08 6.12 3.71
N GLY A 225 8.63 7.36 3.75
CA GLY A 225 9.43 8.53 3.38
C GLY A 225 9.15 9.67 4.35
N TYR A 226 10.17 10.43 4.71
CA TYR A 226 10.03 11.57 5.60
C TYR A 226 11.11 12.63 5.36
N TRP A 227 10.82 13.86 5.76
CA TRP A 227 11.80 14.93 5.77
C TRP A 227 12.44 15.02 7.15
N ASN A 228 13.74 14.80 7.29
CA ASN A 228 14.39 14.81 8.60
C ASN A 228 14.57 16.21 9.23
N VAL A 229 14.20 17.27 8.52
CA VAL A 229 14.24 18.67 9.02
C VAL A 229 12.86 19.35 8.97
N SER A 230 11.80 18.60 8.72
CA SER A 230 10.42 19.06 8.80
C SER A 230 9.54 17.92 9.33
N VAL A 231 8.23 18.14 9.37
CA VAL A 231 7.26 17.13 9.79
C VAL A 231 6.77 16.28 8.62
N ASN A 232 7.11 16.57 7.37
CA ASN A 232 6.58 15.84 6.22
C ASN A 232 6.86 14.34 6.26
N PHE A 233 5.85 13.51 5.96
CA PHE A 233 6.04 12.06 5.80
C PHE A 233 4.97 11.45 4.90
N GLN A 234 5.27 10.25 4.42
CA GLN A 234 4.31 9.33 3.81
C GLN A 234 4.69 7.90 4.19
N GLU A 235 3.69 7.11 4.52
CA GLU A 235 3.77 5.68 4.67
C GLU A 235 2.75 5.04 3.74
N THR A 236 3.16 4.07 2.93
CA THR A 236 2.27 3.27 2.09
C THR A 236 2.52 1.79 2.36
N GLN A 237 1.45 1.02 2.47
CA GLN A 237 1.51 -0.41 2.67
C GLN A 237 0.54 -1.12 1.73
N TRP A 238 0.93 -2.28 1.23
CA TRP A 238 0.09 -3.16 0.42
C TRP A 238 0.28 -4.62 0.82
N SER A 239 -0.83 -5.33 1.04
CA SER A 239 -0.87 -6.78 1.29
C SER A 239 -1.48 -7.47 0.07
N PHE A 240 -0.71 -8.32 -0.60
CA PHE A 240 -1.19 -9.18 -1.69
C PHE A 240 -2.05 -10.34 -1.16
N ASP A 241 -1.85 -10.75 0.10
CA ASP A 241 -2.66 -11.76 0.76
C ASP A 241 -4.08 -11.25 1.04
N ASP A 242 -4.20 -10.02 1.52
CA ASP A 242 -5.51 -9.41 1.83
C ASP A 242 -6.08 -8.64 0.63
N PHE A 243 -5.25 -8.42 -0.39
CA PHE A 243 -5.50 -7.56 -1.55
C PHE A 243 -5.99 -6.16 -1.15
N ALA A 244 -5.33 -5.61 -0.15
CA ALA A 244 -5.67 -4.34 0.47
C ALA A 244 -4.40 -3.52 0.73
N GLY A 245 -4.53 -2.21 0.66
CA GLY A 245 -3.44 -1.31 0.98
C GLY A 245 -3.93 -0.01 1.59
N THR A 246 -3.03 0.67 2.27
CA THR A 246 -3.29 1.92 2.99
C THR A 246 -2.14 2.89 2.76
N THR A 247 -2.47 4.17 2.69
CA THR A 247 -1.48 5.24 2.72
C THR A 247 -1.86 6.22 3.82
N SER A 248 -0.89 6.59 4.66
CA SER A 248 -0.98 7.76 5.54
C SER A 248 0.11 8.75 5.16
N TRP A 249 -0.22 10.03 5.08
CA TRP A 249 0.77 11.05 4.74
C TRP A 249 0.42 12.39 5.36
N TYR A 250 1.43 13.24 5.43
CA TYR A 250 1.29 14.60 5.92
C TYR A 250 2.27 15.54 5.23
N SER A 251 1.76 16.70 4.86
CA SER A 251 2.52 17.92 4.59
C SER A 251 1.73 19.08 5.19
N PRO A 252 2.39 20.05 5.85
CA PRO A 252 1.70 21.17 6.49
C PRO A 252 0.94 22.01 5.46
N PRO A 253 -0.20 22.63 5.80
CA PRO A 253 -0.83 23.60 4.91
C PRO A 253 0.08 24.81 4.70
N CYS A 254 -0.02 25.46 3.53
CA CYS A 254 0.65 26.73 3.31
C CYS A 254 -0.15 27.89 3.95
N ASP A 255 0.54 28.86 4.54
CA ASP A 255 -0.01 30.15 4.98
C ASP A 255 -0.26 31.08 3.77
N ALA A 256 -0.76 32.29 4.04
CA ALA A 256 -1.02 33.28 2.99
C ALA A 256 0.23 33.75 2.22
N ASN A 257 1.43 33.50 2.74
CA ASN A 257 2.72 33.83 2.14
C ASN A 257 3.36 32.62 1.43
N GLY A 258 2.71 31.45 1.44
CA GLY A 258 3.28 30.21 0.91
C GLY A 258 4.30 29.54 1.84
N ALA A 259 4.38 29.95 3.11
CA ALA A 259 5.21 29.30 4.12
C ALA A 259 4.42 28.18 4.83
N PRO A 260 5.08 27.13 5.36
CA PRO A 260 4.41 26.10 6.13
C PRO A 260 3.75 26.67 7.39
N ASP A 261 2.44 26.50 7.51
CA ASP A 261 1.70 26.77 8.74
C ASP A 261 1.76 25.52 9.63
N LEU A 262 2.73 25.52 10.55
CA LEU A 262 3.02 24.41 11.45
C LEU A 262 2.44 24.67 12.84
N PRO A 263 1.42 23.91 13.27
CA PRO A 263 1.00 23.90 14.66
C PRO A 263 2.19 23.49 15.56
N PRO A 264 2.52 24.24 16.62
CA PRO A 264 3.63 23.90 17.51
C PRO A 264 3.58 22.47 18.07
N ALA A 265 2.36 21.94 18.28
CA ALA A 265 2.15 20.57 18.77
C ALA A 265 2.68 19.47 17.83
N LEU A 266 2.85 19.76 16.54
CA LEU A 266 3.27 18.76 15.55
C LEU A 266 4.79 18.66 15.39
N LEU A 267 5.56 19.61 15.92
CA LEU A 267 7.01 19.63 15.76
C LEU A 267 7.69 18.41 16.41
N ASP A 268 7.12 17.91 17.51
CA ASP A 268 7.62 16.74 18.24
C ASP A 268 6.83 15.46 17.93
N SER A 269 5.85 15.51 17.01
CA SER A 269 4.97 14.37 16.73
C SER A 269 5.49 13.50 15.59
N GLY A 270 5.72 12.22 15.90
CA GLY A 270 6.02 11.21 14.89
C GLY A 270 4.83 10.89 13.97
N PRO A 271 5.05 10.11 12.90
CA PRO A 271 3.97 9.48 12.15
C PRO A 271 3.00 8.71 13.06
N GLY A 272 1.70 8.84 12.83
CA GLY A 272 0.63 8.21 13.61
C GLY A 272 0.24 8.97 14.89
N GLU A 273 1.04 9.94 15.32
CA GLU A 273 0.80 10.72 16.56
C GLU A 273 0.05 12.03 16.30
N ARG A 274 -0.20 12.38 15.04
CA ARG A 274 -0.73 13.69 14.64
C ARG A 274 -2.25 13.75 14.56
N GLY A 275 -2.94 12.67 14.94
CA GLY A 275 -4.39 12.59 15.02
C GLY A 275 -5.07 12.98 13.70
N ASP A 276 -5.96 13.97 13.77
CA ASP A 276 -6.80 14.40 12.64
C ASP A 276 -6.06 15.24 11.58
N HIS A 277 -4.76 15.50 11.79
CA HIS A 277 -3.95 16.23 10.82
C HIS A 277 -3.45 15.34 9.68
N GLU A 278 -3.39 14.01 9.88
CA GLU A 278 -2.90 13.09 8.85
C GLU A 278 -3.97 12.78 7.80
N TYR A 279 -3.53 12.75 6.55
CA TYR A 279 -4.34 12.31 5.44
C TYR A 279 -4.18 10.80 5.31
N THR A 280 -5.28 10.05 5.46
CA THR A 280 -5.24 8.59 5.36
C THR A 280 -6.27 8.09 4.36
N PHE A 281 -5.89 7.12 3.52
CA PHE A 281 -6.80 6.43 2.61
C PHE A 281 -6.48 4.94 2.47
N ALA A 282 -7.54 4.18 2.18
CA ALA A 282 -7.46 2.80 1.73
C ALA A 282 -7.40 2.82 0.21
N SER A 283 -6.37 2.18 -0.35
CA SER A 283 -6.09 2.26 -1.78
C SER A 283 -7.07 1.39 -2.56
N ILE A 284 -7.63 1.95 -3.64
CA ILE A 284 -8.49 1.20 -4.56
C ILE A 284 -7.59 0.41 -5.52
N PRO A 285 -7.67 -0.92 -5.58
CA PRO A 285 -6.90 -1.69 -6.56
C PRO A 285 -7.35 -1.39 -7.99
N GLN A 286 -6.37 -1.28 -8.90
CA GLN A 286 -6.59 -1.28 -10.34
C GLN A 286 -5.80 -2.39 -11.02
N ALA A 287 -6.50 -3.25 -11.75
CA ALA A 287 -5.91 -4.32 -12.54
C ALA A 287 -6.72 -4.56 -13.81
N GLU A 288 -6.13 -5.26 -14.79
CA GLU A 288 -6.89 -5.74 -15.94
C GLU A 288 -7.91 -6.81 -15.54
N VAL A 289 -9.03 -6.85 -16.25
CA VAL A 289 -10.08 -7.86 -16.14
C VAL A 289 -10.39 -8.45 -17.51
N ASP A 290 -10.94 -9.66 -17.52
CA ASP A 290 -11.39 -10.30 -18.76
C ASP A 290 -12.47 -9.47 -19.47
N ALA A 291 -12.43 -9.45 -20.80
CA ALA A 291 -13.37 -8.72 -21.63
C ALA A 291 -14.83 -9.13 -21.40
N SER A 292 -15.06 -10.41 -21.09
CA SER A 292 -16.38 -10.96 -20.74
C SER A 292 -16.94 -10.31 -19.47
N PHE A 293 -16.11 -10.15 -18.44
CA PHE A 293 -16.48 -9.41 -17.23
C PHE A 293 -16.79 -7.95 -17.55
N ALA A 294 -15.88 -7.27 -18.27
CA ALA A 294 -15.99 -5.84 -18.55
C ALA A 294 -17.22 -5.46 -19.38
N THR A 295 -17.67 -6.35 -20.27
CA THR A 295 -18.82 -6.11 -21.14
C THR A 295 -20.14 -6.42 -20.45
N SER A 296 -20.23 -7.55 -19.73
CA SER A 296 -21.50 -7.99 -19.15
C SER A 296 -21.39 -8.77 -17.84
N GLY A 297 -20.28 -9.48 -17.59
CA GLY A 297 -20.13 -10.31 -16.39
C GLY A 297 -20.26 -9.52 -15.10
N TRP A 298 -19.83 -8.26 -15.07
CA TRP A 298 -19.98 -7.36 -13.90
C TRP A 298 -21.42 -7.21 -13.41
N LYS A 299 -22.44 -7.46 -14.25
CA LYS A 299 -23.85 -7.35 -13.86
C LYS A 299 -24.29 -8.46 -12.90
N THR A 300 -23.55 -9.58 -12.89
CA THR A 300 -23.94 -10.81 -12.15
C THR A 300 -22.82 -11.34 -11.26
N ALA A 301 -21.56 -11.15 -11.64
CA ALA A 301 -20.40 -11.57 -10.87
C ALA A 301 -20.08 -10.59 -9.74
N GLY A 302 -19.67 -11.11 -8.59
CA GLY A 302 -19.20 -10.29 -7.47
C GLY A 302 -17.76 -9.79 -7.68
N LEU A 303 -17.42 -8.67 -7.06
CA LEU A 303 -16.06 -8.12 -7.14
C LEU A 303 -15.02 -8.93 -6.33
N GLY A 304 -15.48 -9.81 -5.44
CA GLY A 304 -14.64 -10.78 -4.75
C GLY A 304 -13.43 -10.18 -4.05
N ARG A 305 -12.28 -10.86 -4.15
CA ARG A 305 -11.02 -10.43 -3.54
C ARG A 305 -10.28 -9.36 -4.34
N CYS A 306 -10.77 -9.02 -5.53
CA CYS A 306 -10.16 -7.96 -6.34
C CYS A 306 -10.57 -6.55 -5.91
N ALA A 307 -11.55 -6.39 -5.03
CA ALA A 307 -12.01 -5.09 -4.59
C ALA A 307 -11.52 -4.73 -3.20
N LEU A 308 -11.29 -3.43 -3.00
CA LEU A 308 -11.34 -2.83 -1.67
C LEU A 308 -12.74 -3.05 -1.10
N SER A 309 -12.86 -3.56 0.12
CA SER A 309 -14.15 -3.81 0.79
C SER A 309 -14.20 -3.04 2.11
N ILE A 310 -15.30 -2.32 2.32
CA ILE A 310 -15.55 -1.50 3.50
C ILE A 310 -16.93 -1.87 4.04
N ASP A 311 -17.01 -2.31 5.29
CA ASP A 311 -18.30 -2.64 5.93
C ASP A 311 -18.83 -1.50 6.82
N GLY A 312 -20.04 -1.66 7.35
CA GLY A 312 -20.72 -0.69 8.22
C GLY A 312 -19.94 -0.29 9.48
N THR A 313 -18.98 -1.12 9.91
CA THR A 313 -18.09 -0.81 11.04
C THR A 313 -16.96 0.15 10.66
N GLY A 314 -16.72 0.35 9.36
CA GLY A 314 -15.57 1.06 8.80
C GLY A 314 -14.35 0.17 8.58
N LYS A 315 -14.42 -1.14 8.84
CA LYS A 315 -13.30 -2.05 8.59
C LYS A 315 -12.96 -2.07 7.11
N GLY A 316 -11.67 -1.90 6.80
CA GLY A 316 -11.16 -1.82 5.43
C GLY A 316 -11.19 -0.40 4.82
N GLY A 317 -11.83 0.57 5.49
CA GLY A 317 -11.91 1.96 5.03
C GLY A 317 -12.20 2.91 6.18
N PHE A 318 -13.18 3.81 6.00
CA PHE A 318 -13.50 4.85 6.98
C PHE A 318 -15.00 5.10 7.08
N VAL A 319 -15.47 5.39 8.29
CA VAL A 319 -16.78 6.03 8.52
C VAL A 319 -16.54 7.53 8.68
N THR A 320 -16.95 8.34 7.70
CA THR A 320 -16.67 9.79 7.67
C THR A 320 -17.85 10.64 8.13
N TYR A 321 -19.02 10.04 8.30
CA TYR A 321 -20.22 10.64 8.88
C TYR A 321 -21.02 9.57 9.61
N GLY A 322 -21.70 9.97 10.69
CA GLY A 322 -22.45 9.05 11.53
C GLY A 322 -21.56 8.27 12.50
N LYS A 323 -22.14 7.28 13.17
CA LYS A 323 -21.41 6.32 14.00
C LYS A 323 -21.17 5.04 13.20
N PRO A 324 -20.06 4.31 13.45
CA PRO A 324 -19.93 2.94 12.97
C PRO A 324 -21.15 2.10 13.37
N GLY A 325 -21.65 1.30 12.42
CA GLY A 325 -22.73 0.34 12.60
C GLY A 325 -22.22 -1.08 12.75
N GLU A 326 -23.07 -2.04 12.41
CA GLU A 326 -22.71 -3.46 12.33
C GLU A 326 -22.13 -3.80 10.94
N ALA A 327 -21.34 -4.87 10.84
CA ALA A 327 -20.74 -5.27 9.57
C ALA A 327 -21.77 -5.68 8.50
N SER A 328 -22.97 -6.11 8.92
CA SER A 328 -24.05 -6.54 8.03
C SER A 328 -24.95 -5.39 7.55
N ASP A 329 -24.76 -4.19 8.06
CA ASP A 329 -25.62 -3.03 7.81
C ASP A 329 -25.48 -2.56 6.36
N ALA A 330 -24.24 -2.24 5.98
CA ALA A 330 -23.87 -1.91 4.61
C ALA A 330 -22.47 -2.43 4.29
N THR A 331 -22.20 -2.68 3.01
CA THR A 331 -20.86 -2.95 2.48
C THR A 331 -20.66 -2.25 1.15
N LEU A 332 -19.57 -1.50 1.06
CA LEU A 332 -19.05 -0.87 -0.15
C LEU A 332 -17.86 -1.68 -0.67
N ARG A 333 -17.94 -2.17 -1.92
CA ARG A 333 -16.79 -2.76 -2.62
C ARG A 333 -16.44 -1.96 -3.86
N VAL A 334 -15.15 -1.66 -4.04
CA VAL A 334 -14.66 -0.82 -5.13
C VAL A 334 -13.45 -1.47 -5.80
N PHE A 335 -13.51 -1.59 -7.12
CA PHE A 335 -12.42 -2.03 -7.97
C PHE A 335 -12.30 -1.12 -9.19
N SER A 336 -11.08 -0.83 -9.63
CA SER A 336 -10.84 -0.06 -10.85
C SER A 336 -10.26 -0.94 -11.96
N ALA A 337 -10.66 -0.71 -13.20
CA ALA A 337 -10.02 -1.29 -14.38
C ALA A 337 -9.55 -0.17 -15.32
N PRO A 338 -8.38 -0.32 -15.97
CA PRO A 338 -7.92 0.63 -16.97
C PRO A 338 -8.90 0.73 -18.15
N PRO A 339 -9.00 1.89 -18.82
CA PRO A 339 -8.25 3.12 -18.58
C PRO A 339 -8.87 4.08 -17.54
N GLY A 340 -9.91 3.68 -16.81
CA GLY A 340 -10.63 4.60 -15.91
C GLY A 340 -12.06 4.17 -15.61
N THR A 341 -12.32 2.86 -15.58
CA THR A 341 -13.63 2.31 -15.21
C THR A 341 -13.60 1.91 -13.75
N LEU A 342 -14.60 2.32 -12.97
CA LEU A 342 -14.86 1.78 -11.64
C LEU A 342 -15.98 0.76 -11.71
N TYR A 343 -15.77 -0.37 -11.05
CA TYR A 343 -16.82 -1.29 -10.69
C TYR A 343 -17.08 -1.14 -9.20
N VAL A 344 -18.34 -0.87 -8.85
CA VAL A 344 -18.78 -0.68 -7.47
C VAL A 344 -19.88 -1.67 -7.16
N GLU A 345 -19.82 -2.31 -6.00
CA GLU A 345 -20.86 -3.20 -5.49
C GLU A 345 -21.30 -2.70 -4.10
N ILE A 346 -22.62 -2.59 -3.92
CA ILE A 346 -23.25 -2.12 -2.69
C ILE A 346 -24.20 -3.20 -2.19
N GLU A 347 -23.96 -3.65 -0.97
CA GLU A 347 -24.90 -4.45 -0.19
C GLU A 347 -25.36 -3.56 0.96
N ASP A 348 -26.67 -3.50 1.16
CA ASP A 348 -27.29 -2.67 2.18
C ASP A 348 -28.55 -3.41 2.66
N ASP A 349 -28.79 -3.42 3.96
CA ASP A 349 -29.92 -4.12 4.54
C ASP A 349 -31.26 -3.46 4.19
N LYS A 350 -31.25 -2.16 3.87
CA LYS A 350 -32.44 -1.40 3.48
C LYS A 350 -32.11 -0.24 2.52
N LEU A 351 -32.27 -0.54 1.23
CA LEU A 351 -32.18 0.47 0.19
C LEU A 351 -33.32 1.51 0.24
N VAL A 352 -32.97 2.80 0.35
CA VAL A 352 -33.86 3.97 0.37
C VAL A 352 -33.73 4.80 -0.91
N GLY A 353 -34.88 5.09 -1.54
CA GLY A 353 -35.00 5.95 -2.72
C GLY A 353 -35.85 5.31 -3.84
N PRO A 354 -36.08 6.04 -4.95
CA PRO A 354 -35.67 7.41 -5.19
C PRO A 354 -36.63 8.45 -4.57
N SER A 355 -36.09 9.56 -4.08
CA SER A 355 -36.84 10.72 -3.62
C SER A 355 -36.49 11.99 -4.41
N ALA A 356 -37.08 13.13 -4.01
CA ALA A 356 -36.79 14.44 -4.61
C ALA A 356 -35.42 15.01 -4.18
N ASN A 357 -34.86 14.54 -3.07
CA ASN A 357 -33.56 14.97 -2.58
C ASN A 357 -32.61 13.77 -2.52
N TRP A 358 -31.72 13.68 -3.51
CA TRP A 358 -30.81 12.54 -3.65
C TRP A 358 -29.89 12.33 -2.44
N VAL A 359 -29.58 13.38 -1.68
CA VAL A 359 -28.76 13.29 -0.46
C VAL A 359 -29.47 12.53 0.67
N ARG A 360 -30.80 12.38 0.58
CA ARG A 360 -31.61 11.58 1.51
C ARG A 360 -31.92 10.16 1.00
N ASP A 361 -31.50 9.86 -0.22
CA ASP A 361 -31.56 8.52 -0.80
C ASP A 361 -30.21 7.85 -0.58
N ASP A 362 -30.15 6.52 -0.70
CA ASP A 362 -28.85 5.88 -0.79
C ASP A 362 -28.16 6.27 -2.08
N HIS A 363 -26.89 6.62 -1.95
CA HIS A 363 -26.12 7.13 -3.07
C HIS A 363 -24.64 6.86 -2.91
N LEU A 364 -23.96 6.79 -4.04
CA LEU A 364 -22.51 6.90 -4.10
C LEU A 364 -22.12 8.35 -4.25
N GLU A 365 -20.99 8.74 -3.66
CA GLU A 365 -20.28 9.95 -4.03
C GLU A 365 -18.96 9.58 -4.69
N ILE A 366 -18.69 10.18 -5.85
CA ILE A 366 -17.41 10.07 -6.54
C ILE A 366 -16.70 11.40 -6.39
N TRP A 367 -15.53 11.39 -5.77
CA TRP A 367 -14.69 12.55 -5.57
C TRP A 367 -13.43 12.41 -6.42
N LEU A 368 -13.19 13.36 -7.33
CA LEU A 368 -12.01 13.38 -8.18
C LEU A 368 -11.17 14.62 -7.98
N GLY A 369 -9.87 14.46 -8.12
CA GLY A 369 -8.89 15.54 -8.20
C GLY A 369 -7.86 15.27 -9.30
N LYS A 370 -7.39 16.33 -9.96
CA LYS A 370 -6.40 16.22 -11.05
C LYS A 370 -5.09 15.60 -10.56
N ALA A 371 -4.59 16.07 -9.42
CA ALA A 371 -3.39 15.58 -8.76
C ALA A 371 -3.65 15.59 -7.24
N LEU A 372 -3.17 14.57 -6.53
CA LEU A 372 -3.09 14.68 -5.07
C LEU A 372 -1.80 15.43 -4.73
N PRO A 373 -1.82 16.38 -3.77
CA PRO A 373 -0.60 16.87 -3.16
C PRO A 373 0.24 15.70 -2.63
N SER A 374 1.53 15.94 -2.48
CA SER A 374 2.49 14.90 -2.09
C SER A 374 3.29 15.35 -0.89
N TYR A 375 3.75 14.39 -0.09
CA TYR A 375 4.47 14.68 1.15
C TYR A 375 5.82 15.38 0.91
N ASP A 376 6.41 15.22 -0.28
CA ASP A 376 7.66 15.86 -0.69
C ASP A 376 7.51 17.37 -0.98
N GLN A 377 6.28 17.86 -1.04
CA GLN A 377 6.00 19.30 -1.14
C GLN A 377 6.24 19.99 0.20
N HIS A 378 6.87 21.17 0.15
CA HIS A 378 7.19 21.97 1.33
C HIS A 378 5.96 22.22 2.23
N CYS A 379 4.82 22.53 1.60
CA CYS A 379 3.51 22.63 2.22
C CYS A 379 2.42 22.36 1.16
N VAL A 380 1.18 22.16 1.59
CA VAL A 380 0.01 21.88 0.77
C VAL A 380 -0.77 23.15 0.48
N ASP A 381 -0.85 23.51 -0.81
CA ASP A 381 -1.63 24.65 -1.27
C ASP A 381 -3.14 24.38 -1.26
N ALA A 382 -3.93 25.40 -0.94
CA ALA A 382 -5.39 25.35 -1.00
C ALA A 382 -5.97 25.48 -2.43
N GLY A 383 -5.13 25.65 -3.45
CA GLY A 383 -5.53 26.16 -4.76
C GLY A 383 -6.38 25.22 -5.62
N ASN A 384 -6.28 23.91 -5.42
CA ASN A 384 -7.03 22.93 -6.21
C ASN A 384 -8.21 22.37 -5.42
N LEU A 385 -9.42 22.58 -5.94
CA LEU A 385 -10.64 22.02 -5.37
C LEU A 385 -10.99 20.69 -6.04
N PRO A 386 -11.43 19.67 -5.28
CA PRO A 386 -11.94 18.44 -5.88
C PRO A 386 -13.30 18.69 -6.55
N GLN A 387 -13.72 17.75 -7.38
CA GLN A 387 -15.07 17.68 -7.96
C GLN A 387 -15.82 16.49 -7.38
N GLN A 388 -17.12 16.67 -7.13
CA GLN A 388 -17.99 15.65 -6.55
C GLN A 388 -19.21 15.40 -7.44
N TRP A 389 -19.51 14.14 -7.65
CA TRP A 389 -20.77 13.66 -8.23
C TRP A 389 -21.48 12.76 -7.22
N GLY A 390 -22.80 12.91 -7.11
CA GLY A 390 -23.67 11.93 -6.47
C GLY A 390 -24.24 10.96 -7.50
N ILE A 391 -24.31 9.67 -7.19
CA ILE A 391 -24.97 8.65 -8.02
C ILE A 391 -25.98 7.94 -7.16
N ARG A 392 -27.27 8.13 -7.42
CA ARG A 392 -28.31 7.52 -6.60
C ARG A 392 -28.37 6.01 -6.83
N VAL A 393 -28.41 5.24 -5.75
CA VAL A 393 -28.38 3.78 -5.81
C VAL A 393 -29.66 3.18 -6.41
N ALA A 394 -30.81 3.82 -6.22
CA ALA A 394 -32.09 3.30 -6.72
C ALA A 394 -32.16 3.22 -8.26
N ASP A 395 -31.63 4.21 -8.99
CA ASP A 395 -31.81 4.35 -10.43
C ASP A 395 -30.52 4.68 -11.21
N GLY A 396 -29.39 4.87 -10.54
CA GLY A 396 -28.12 5.22 -11.17
C GLY A 396 -28.06 6.66 -11.69
N LYS A 397 -29.02 7.52 -11.32
CA LYS A 397 -29.04 8.92 -11.76
C LYS A 397 -27.85 9.68 -11.16
N VAL A 398 -27.14 10.42 -12.01
CA VAL A 398 -26.00 11.26 -11.64
C VAL A 398 -26.47 12.67 -11.29
N PHE A 399 -25.90 13.22 -10.22
CA PHE A 399 -26.16 14.56 -9.70
C PHE A 399 -24.83 15.32 -9.56
N PRO A 400 -24.70 16.53 -10.13
CA PRO A 400 -23.54 17.37 -9.87
C PRO A 400 -23.62 17.93 -8.45
N ALA A 401 -22.52 17.87 -7.71
CA ALA A 401 -22.45 18.31 -6.31
C ALA A 401 -21.32 19.35 -6.10
N PHE A 402 -20.42 19.13 -5.15
CA PHE A 402 -19.30 20.04 -4.90
C PHE A 402 -18.43 20.28 -6.16
N GLY A 403 -18.00 21.52 -6.37
CA GLY A 403 -17.29 21.93 -7.57
C GLY A 403 -18.16 22.06 -8.84
N LYS A 404 -19.45 21.72 -8.75
CA LYS A 404 -20.44 21.78 -9.85
C LYS A 404 -19.92 21.16 -11.17
N PRO A 405 -19.42 19.92 -11.16
CA PRO A 405 -18.94 19.29 -12.38
C PRO A 405 -20.07 19.06 -13.38
N ASP A 406 -19.71 18.78 -14.63
CA ASP A 406 -20.68 18.31 -15.62
C ASP A 406 -21.17 16.90 -15.24
N ALA A 407 -22.49 16.73 -15.13
CA ALA A 407 -23.10 15.44 -14.83
C ALA A 407 -22.88 14.41 -15.94
N LEU A 408 -22.68 14.86 -17.20
CA LEU A 408 -22.42 14.00 -18.35
C LEU A 408 -20.96 13.53 -18.43
N ALA A 409 -20.08 14.06 -17.58
CA ALA A 409 -18.69 13.62 -17.50
C ALA A 409 -18.54 12.19 -16.96
N LEU A 410 -19.55 11.68 -16.24
CA LEU A 410 -19.63 10.29 -15.81
C LEU A 410 -20.61 9.50 -16.68
N SER A 411 -20.16 8.34 -17.16
CA SER A 411 -21.07 7.34 -17.73
C SER A 411 -21.34 6.27 -16.68
N VAL A 412 -22.62 6.06 -16.34
CA VAL A 412 -23.05 5.13 -15.30
C VAL A 412 -24.00 4.10 -15.88
N GLU A 413 -23.63 2.83 -15.77
CA GLU A 413 -24.54 1.70 -15.91
C GLU A 413 -24.81 1.10 -14.53
N ARG A 414 -26.06 0.70 -14.29
CA ARG A 414 -26.50 0.05 -13.06
C ARG A 414 -27.05 -1.34 -13.35
N ALA A 415 -26.73 -2.30 -12.49
CA ALA A 415 -27.36 -3.61 -12.45
C ALA A 415 -27.84 -3.92 -11.04
N ALA A 416 -29.05 -4.46 -10.91
CA ALA A 416 -29.60 -4.91 -9.64
C ALA A 416 -30.27 -6.27 -9.82
N PRO A 417 -30.27 -7.12 -8.79
CA PRO A 417 -30.90 -8.44 -8.84
C PRO A 417 -32.41 -8.32 -9.05
N ALA A 418 -32.96 -9.28 -9.81
CA ALA A 418 -34.40 -9.42 -9.98
C ALA A 418 -35.04 -9.72 -8.62
N GLY A 419 -35.98 -8.86 -8.19
CA GLY A 419 -36.64 -8.99 -6.88
C GLY A 419 -36.04 -8.10 -5.78
N GLY A 420 -34.99 -7.32 -6.07
CA GLY A 420 -34.47 -6.30 -5.15
C GLY A 420 -33.69 -6.84 -3.95
N VAL A 421 -33.46 -8.15 -3.88
CA VAL A 421 -32.65 -8.78 -2.83
C VAL A 421 -31.25 -9.07 -3.37
N GLY A 422 -30.24 -8.48 -2.73
CA GLY A 422 -28.83 -8.67 -3.04
C GLY A 422 -28.14 -7.40 -3.56
N PRO A 423 -26.85 -7.51 -3.92
CA PRO A 423 -26.01 -6.36 -4.23
C PRO A 423 -26.47 -5.55 -5.45
N VAL A 424 -26.46 -4.22 -5.32
CA VAL A 424 -26.55 -3.30 -6.46
C VAL A 424 -25.15 -3.05 -7.00
N ARG A 425 -24.99 -3.13 -8.32
CA ARG A 425 -23.70 -3.00 -9.00
C ARG A 425 -23.71 -1.83 -9.96
N PHE A 426 -22.56 -1.17 -10.06
CA PHE A 426 -22.33 -0.07 -10.97
C PHE A 426 -21.09 -0.33 -11.81
N LYS A 427 -21.17 0.08 -13.08
CA LYS A 427 -20.02 0.33 -13.94
C LYS A 427 -20.00 1.83 -14.21
N ILE A 428 -18.95 2.51 -13.76
CA ILE A 428 -18.80 3.96 -13.82
C ILE A 428 -17.56 4.26 -14.64
N VAL A 429 -17.71 4.89 -15.81
CA VAL A 429 -16.57 5.40 -16.57
C VAL A 429 -16.29 6.82 -16.08
N LEU A 430 -15.11 7.00 -15.50
CA LEU A 430 -14.64 8.30 -14.99
C LEU A 430 -14.21 9.21 -16.14
N PRO A 431 -14.33 10.54 -16.00
CA PRO A 431 -13.68 11.46 -16.93
C PRO A 431 -12.15 11.22 -16.92
N GLY A 432 -11.51 11.52 -18.06
CA GLY A 432 -10.04 11.53 -18.15
C GLY A 432 -9.41 12.55 -17.19
N ASP A 433 -8.09 12.49 -17.05
CA ASP A 433 -7.26 13.45 -16.29
C ASP A 433 -7.57 13.55 -14.78
N HIS A 434 -7.51 12.42 -14.07
CA HIS A 434 -7.53 12.38 -12.61
C HIS A 434 -6.43 11.46 -12.05
N GLU A 435 -5.87 11.86 -10.91
CA GLU A 435 -4.92 11.05 -10.15
C GLU A 435 -5.39 10.78 -8.71
N ALA A 436 -6.32 11.60 -8.20
CA ALA A 436 -6.93 11.43 -6.90
C ALA A 436 -8.38 10.95 -7.05
N LEU A 437 -8.75 9.95 -6.25
CA LEU A 437 -10.07 9.32 -6.25
C LEU A 437 -10.47 8.91 -4.83
N THR A 438 -11.66 9.32 -4.42
CA THR A 438 -12.37 8.73 -3.28
C THR A 438 -13.76 8.31 -3.71
N VAL A 439 -14.18 7.13 -3.27
CA VAL A 439 -15.56 6.65 -3.40
C VAL A 439 -16.18 6.65 -2.01
N VAL A 440 -17.38 7.17 -1.91
CA VAL A 440 -18.18 7.16 -0.68
C VAL A 440 -19.50 6.47 -0.97
N TYR A 441 -19.99 5.67 -0.04
CA TYR A 441 -21.36 5.20 -0.01
C TYR A 441 -22.10 5.87 1.16
N SER A 442 -23.26 6.43 0.87
CA SER A 442 -24.18 7.01 1.84
C SER A 442 -25.35 6.07 2.07
N ASP A 443 -25.41 5.54 3.28
CA ASP A 443 -26.51 4.74 3.82
C ASP A 443 -27.49 5.70 4.50
N SER A 444 -28.73 5.73 4.01
CA SER A 444 -29.76 6.71 4.33
C SER A 444 -30.99 6.09 4.96
N ASP A 445 -30.79 5.42 6.08
CA ASP A 445 -31.86 4.72 6.74
C ASP A 445 -32.89 5.64 7.43
N GLY A 446 -34.17 5.48 7.07
CA GLY A 446 -35.27 6.27 7.63
C GLY A 446 -35.38 7.70 7.08
N GLY A 447 -34.86 7.95 5.87
CA GLY A 447 -35.06 9.22 5.14
C GLY A 447 -34.12 10.35 5.58
N LYS A 448 -33.07 10.01 6.32
CA LYS A 448 -31.94 10.86 6.65
C LYS A 448 -30.66 10.07 6.37
N GLN A 449 -29.59 10.76 6.03
CA GLN A 449 -28.27 10.17 5.95
C GLN A 449 -27.87 9.66 7.34
N GLU A 450 -27.66 8.35 7.46
CA GLU A 450 -27.22 7.71 8.70
C GLU A 450 -25.70 7.66 8.76
N ARG A 451 -25.07 7.20 7.67
CA ARG A 451 -23.64 6.92 7.63
C ARG A 451 -23.01 7.19 6.27
N LEU A 452 -21.73 7.53 6.28
CA LEU A 452 -20.87 7.54 5.09
C LEU A 452 -19.71 6.56 5.23
N LEU A 453 -19.67 5.55 4.36
CA LEU A 453 -18.53 4.64 4.19
C LEU A 453 -17.63 5.18 3.08
N ALA A 454 -16.36 5.44 3.36
CA ALA A 454 -15.45 6.09 2.42
C ALA A 454 -14.13 5.36 2.27
N THR A 455 -13.54 5.42 1.08
CA THR A 455 -12.19 4.90 0.82
C THR A 455 -11.08 5.80 1.38
N SER A 456 -11.40 6.97 1.93
CA SER A 456 -10.45 7.85 2.62
C SER A 456 -11.08 8.53 3.85
N LYS A 457 -10.24 9.12 4.72
CA LYS A 457 -10.68 10.08 5.76
C LYS A 457 -11.12 11.41 5.12
N LEU A 458 -12.09 11.34 4.23
CA LEU A 458 -12.56 12.45 3.42
C LEU A 458 -13.05 13.59 4.31
N ALA A 459 -12.50 14.79 4.09
CA ALA A 459 -13.06 16.04 4.58
C ALA A 459 -13.65 16.80 3.39
N HIS A 460 -14.90 17.24 3.54
CA HIS A 460 -15.66 17.86 2.45
C HIS A 460 -14.89 19.02 1.79
N GLY A 461 -14.72 18.94 0.47
CA GLY A 461 -14.05 19.97 -0.33
C GLY A 461 -12.53 20.06 -0.17
N LYS A 462 -11.89 19.17 0.61
CA LYS A 462 -10.43 19.18 0.83
C LYS A 462 -9.74 18.13 -0.03
N LEU A 463 -9.09 18.58 -1.11
CA LEU A 463 -8.32 17.72 -2.01
C LEU A 463 -7.30 16.80 -1.33
N PRO A 464 -6.53 17.22 -0.30
CA PRO A 464 -5.54 16.36 0.36
C PRO A 464 -6.14 15.12 1.03
N THR A 465 -7.44 15.15 1.33
CA THR A 465 -8.15 14.02 1.96
C THR A 465 -8.66 12.98 0.97
N LEU A 466 -8.43 13.17 -0.33
CA LEU A 466 -8.76 12.17 -1.33
C LEU A 466 -7.77 11.00 -1.32
N GLY A 467 -8.22 9.85 -1.80
CA GLY A 467 -7.39 8.66 -1.98
C GLY A 467 -6.69 8.59 -3.34
N LYS A 468 -6.00 7.47 -3.55
CA LYS A 468 -5.40 7.08 -4.85
C LYS A 468 -5.75 5.64 -5.19
N VAL A 469 -5.53 5.32 -6.46
CA VAL A 469 -5.61 3.96 -6.99
C VAL A 469 -4.23 3.32 -6.97
N THR A 470 -4.12 2.09 -6.47
CA THR A 470 -2.91 1.27 -6.62
C THR A 470 -3.01 0.51 -7.93
N ARG A 471 -2.11 0.82 -8.87
CA ARG A 471 -2.12 0.24 -10.22
C ARG A 471 -1.24 -1.00 -10.28
N PHE A 472 -1.81 -2.10 -10.75
CA PHE A 472 -1.08 -3.32 -11.07
C PHE A 472 -1.00 -3.47 -12.59
N PRO A 473 0.22 -3.47 -13.16
CA PRO A 473 0.38 -3.76 -14.58
C PRO A 473 0.00 -5.22 -14.85
N ARG A 474 -0.49 -5.50 -16.05
CA ARG A 474 -0.99 -6.81 -16.46
C ARG A 474 0.04 -7.92 -16.25
N GLU A 475 1.32 -7.62 -16.45
CA GLU A 475 2.44 -8.55 -16.34
C GLU A 475 2.73 -8.96 -14.89
N VAL A 476 2.14 -8.26 -13.92
CA VAL A 476 2.26 -8.57 -12.49
C VAL A 476 0.99 -9.24 -12.00
N LEU A 477 -0.18 -8.68 -12.33
CA LEU A 477 -1.45 -9.14 -11.77
C LEU A 477 -2.63 -8.84 -12.68
N THR A 478 -3.57 -9.78 -12.74
CA THR A 478 -4.88 -9.63 -13.37
C THR A 478 -5.98 -10.04 -12.41
N CYS A 479 -7.21 -9.62 -12.68
CA CYS A 479 -8.40 -10.02 -11.94
C CYS A 479 -9.29 -10.90 -12.83
N GLN A 480 -9.35 -12.19 -12.51
CA GLN A 480 -10.06 -13.19 -13.31
C GLN A 480 -11.35 -13.63 -12.62
N LEU A 481 -12.34 -14.03 -13.42
CA LEU A 481 -13.59 -14.55 -12.90
C LEU A 481 -13.43 -16.02 -12.48
N VAL A 482 -13.44 -16.27 -11.17
CA VAL A 482 -13.38 -17.61 -10.57
C VAL A 482 -14.62 -17.81 -9.72
N GLU A 483 -15.40 -18.85 -10.02
CA GLU A 483 -16.63 -19.19 -9.27
C GLU A 483 -17.61 -18.01 -9.11
N GLY A 484 -17.75 -17.19 -10.16
CA GLY A 484 -18.66 -16.05 -10.16
C GLY A 484 -18.14 -14.82 -9.38
N ARG A 485 -16.87 -14.79 -9.01
CA ARG A 485 -16.24 -13.65 -8.32
C ARG A 485 -14.89 -13.29 -8.93
N LEU A 486 -14.54 -12.00 -8.93
CA LEU A 486 -13.19 -11.61 -9.32
C LEU A 486 -12.18 -12.04 -8.24
N THR A 487 -11.12 -12.71 -8.69
CA THR A 487 -10.02 -13.19 -7.86
C THR A 487 -8.70 -12.68 -8.45
N PRO A 488 -7.80 -12.12 -7.62
CA PRO A 488 -6.50 -11.69 -8.10
C PRO A 488 -5.66 -12.90 -8.48
N VAL A 489 -5.09 -12.86 -9.67
CA VAL A 489 -4.19 -13.88 -10.22
C VAL A 489 -2.87 -13.21 -10.54
N GLU A 490 -1.84 -13.53 -9.75
CA GLU A 490 -0.46 -13.13 -10.04
C GLU A 490 -0.02 -13.80 -11.34
N VAL A 491 0.53 -13.01 -12.25
CA VAL A 491 1.11 -13.54 -13.48
C VAL A 491 2.52 -14.01 -13.13
N VAL A 492 2.69 -15.32 -13.03
CA VAL A 492 4.01 -15.93 -12.88
C VAL A 492 4.74 -15.71 -14.20
N SER A 493 5.54 -14.65 -14.26
CA SER A 493 6.47 -14.47 -15.36
C SER A 493 7.68 -15.35 -15.09
N ASP A 494 7.89 -16.38 -15.92
CA ASP A 494 9.11 -17.19 -15.90
C ASP A 494 10.36 -16.36 -16.29
N ALA A 495 10.16 -15.11 -16.70
CA ALA A 495 11.20 -14.13 -16.99
C ALA A 495 11.04 -12.91 -16.09
N ALA A 496 11.86 -12.80 -15.04
CA ALA A 496 11.99 -11.58 -14.26
C ALA A 496 12.49 -10.45 -15.18
N ALA A 497 11.57 -9.66 -15.74
CA ALA A 497 11.94 -8.40 -16.36
C ALA A 497 12.53 -7.50 -15.25
N PRO A 498 13.73 -6.93 -15.42
CA PRO A 498 14.29 -6.02 -14.44
C PRO A 498 13.33 -4.84 -14.27
N ARG A 499 12.78 -4.67 -13.06
CA ARG A 499 12.07 -3.44 -12.71
C ARG A 499 13.12 -2.32 -12.77
N LYS A 500 12.93 -1.36 -13.68
CA LYS A 500 13.63 -0.08 -13.55
C LYS A 500 13.08 0.57 -12.29
N ASN A 501 13.95 0.87 -11.33
CA ASN A 501 13.57 1.74 -10.22
C ASN A 501 13.07 3.07 -10.81
N PRO A 502 11.93 3.60 -10.32
CA PRO A 502 11.37 4.87 -10.79
C PRO A 502 12.29 6.06 -10.55
#